data_AF-A0A959PRD0-F1
#
_entry.id   AF-A0A959PRD0-F1
#
_cell.length_a   1.000
_cell.length_b   1.000
_cell.length_c   1.000
_cell.angle_alpha   90.00
_cell.angle_beta   90.00
_cell.angle_gamma   90.00
#
_symmetry.space_group_name_H-M   'P 1'
#
loop_
_entity.id
_entity.type
_entity.pdbx_description
1 polymer ?
#
loop_
_entity_poly.entity_id
_entity_poly.type
_entity_poly.pdbx_seq_one_letter_code
_entity_poly.pdbx_strand_id
1 'polypeptide(L)'
;KGKGVNGLVIFITLGTGIGSSMFYNGVLVPNSELGHLLYKKSVFEKYASNNARETKKMSWKKWGGELNTYLNHLNRLFSPDMILLGGGVSKYYDIFNKHLNVPGTIVDVSEMKNDAGIVGAAMAVF
;
A
#
# COMPACT_ATOMS: atom_id res chain seq x y z
N LYS A 1 -12.80 5.98 -4.58
CA LYS A 1 -12.30 4.69 -5.12
C LYS A 1 -12.21 3.69 -3.97
N GLY A 2 -12.78 2.48 -4.09
CA GLY A 2 -12.85 1.46 -3.01
C GLY A 2 -14.23 1.21 -2.38
N LYS A 3 -15.29 1.91 -2.81
CA LYS A 3 -16.67 1.72 -2.32
C LYS A 3 -17.24 0.39 -2.85
N GLY A 4 -17.78 -0.45 -1.97
CA GLY A 4 -18.44 -1.72 -2.33
C GLY A 4 -17.52 -2.86 -2.73
N VAL A 5 -16.22 -2.78 -2.44
CA VAL A 5 -15.31 -3.93 -2.60
C VAL A 5 -15.57 -4.90 -1.44
N ASN A 6 -16.23 -6.01 -1.75
CA ASN A 6 -16.36 -7.13 -0.84
C ASN A 6 -15.03 -7.89 -0.75
N GLY A 7 -14.75 -8.48 0.41
CA GLY A 7 -13.53 -9.23 0.67
C GLY A 7 -12.45 -8.41 1.39
N LEU A 8 -11.18 -8.75 1.12
CA LEU A 8 -10.04 -8.19 1.82
C LEU A 8 -9.43 -7.00 1.07
N VAL A 9 -9.41 -5.86 1.73
CA VAL A 9 -8.72 -4.66 1.24
C VAL A 9 -7.57 -4.31 2.17
N ILE A 10 -6.41 -4.07 1.58
CA ILE A 10 -5.22 -3.64 2.31
C ILE A 10 -4.94 -2.18 1.97
N PHE A 11 -5.00 -1.32 2.98
CA PHE A 11 -4.58 0.07 2.85
C PHE A 11 -3.13 0.21 3.32
N ILE A 12 -2.27 0.70 2.43
CA ILE A 12 -0.85 0.93 2.67
C ILE A 12 -0.56 2.42 2.59
N THR A 13 -0.01 2.99 3.65
CA THR A 13 0.45 4.39 3.67
C THR A 13 1.96 4.44 3.47
N LEU A 14 2.39 5.22 2.48
CA LEU A 14 3.79 5.34 2.10
C LEU A 14 4.33 6.74 2.48
N GLY A 15 5.14 6.80 3.53
CA GLY A 15 5.67 8.05 4.09
C GLY A 15 7.08 7.89 4.64
N THR A 16 7.33 8.42 5.84
CA THR A 16 8.57 8.16 6.59
C THR A 16 8.80 6.67 6.79
N GLY A 17 7.71 5.93 7.03
CA GLY A 17 7.66 4.49 7.09
C GLY A 17 6.66 3.89 6.10
N ILE A 18 6.26 2.63 6.36
CA ILE A 18 5.14 1.96 5.70
C ILE A 18 4.12 1.58 6.77
N GLY A 19 3.02 2.32 6.85
CA GLY A 19 1.89 1.94 7.71
C GLY A 19 0.90 1.05 6.96
N SER A 20 0.20 0.19 7.68
CA SER A 20 -0.83 -0.68 7.11
C SER A 20 -2.12 -0.66 7.89
N SER A 21 -3.22 -0.92 7.19
CA SER A 21 -4.51 -1.26 7.77
C SER A 21 -5.19 -2.26 6.86
N MET A 22 -5.87 -3.24 7.45
CA MET A 22 -6.58 -4.27 6.71
C MET A 22 -8.06 -4.16 7.00
N PHE A 23 -8.89 -4.32 5.98
CA PHE A 23 -10.35 -4.30 6.10
C PHE A 23 -10.90 -5.56 5.46
N TYR A 24 -11.71 -6.31 6.19
CA TYR A 24 -12.43 -7.46 5.65
C TYR A 24 -13.92 -7.16 5.66
N ASN A 25 -14.55 -7.07 4.50
CA ASN A 25 -15.94 -6.67 4.33
C ASN A 25 -16.26 -5.35 5.08
N GLY A 26 -15.40 -4.34 4.90
CA GLY A 26 -15.54 -3.03 5.55
C GLY A 26 -15.16 -2.99 7.03
N VAL A 27 -14.95 -4.13 7.69
CA VAL A 27 -14.57 -4.18 9.11
C VAL A 27 -13.05 -4.11 9.25
N LEU A 28 -12.56 -3.18 10.08
CA LEU A 28 -11.13 -3.04 10.38
C LEU A 28 -10.60 -4.28 11.09
N VAL A 29 -9.54 -4.86 10.52
CA VAL A 29 -8.64 -5.77 11.22
C VAL A 29 -7.50 -4.94 11.80
N PRO A 30 -7.46 -4.73 13.13
CA PRO A 30 -6.57 -3.77 13.75
C PRO A 30 -5.12 -4.28 13.82
N ASN A 31 -4.20 -3.35 14.10
CA ASN A 31 -2.81 -3.62 14.48
C ASN A 31 -1.96 -4.40 13.46
N SER A 32 -2.22 -4.23 12.15
CA SER A 32 -1.34 -4.79 11.13
C SER A 32 -0.07 -3.94 10.94
N GLU A 33 1.08 -4.62 10.89
CA GLU A 33 2.41 -4.00 10.72
C GLU A 33 3.13 -4.56 9.48
N LEU A 34 2.47 -4.47 8.33
CA LEU A 34 2.93 -5.07 7.08
C LEU A 34 4.18 -4.38 6.51
N GLY A 35 4.53 -3.18 6.97
CA GLY A 35 5.80 -2.52 6.62
C GLY A 35 7.03 -3.23 7.17
N HIS A 36 6.85 -3.99 8.26
CA HIS A 36 7.91 -4.71 8.97
C HIS A 36 8.12 -6.15 8.48
N LEU A 37 7.41 -6.58 7.42
CA LEU A 37 7.68 -7.86 6.77
C LEU A 37 9.14 -7.93 6.28
N LEU A 38 9.78 -9.07 6.51
CA LEU A 38 11.19 -9.27 6.20
C LEU A 38 11.44 -9.22 4.69
N TYR A 39 12.48 -8.50 4.30
CA TYR A 39 12.91 -8.38 2.92
C TYR A 39 14.41 -8.11 2.81
N LYS A 40 15.09 -8.91 1.98
CA LYS A 40 16.55 -8.89 1.81
C LYS A 40 17.25 -9.04 3.17
N LYS A 41 17.97 -8.00 3.62
CA LYS A 41 18.73 -8.00 4.89
C LYS A 41 18.02 -7.22 6.00
N SER A 42 16.76 -6.82 5.82
CA SER A 42 16.01 -6.01 6.77
C SER A 42 14.50 -6.20 6.54
N VAL A 43 13.71 -5.12 6.62
CA VAL A 43 12.25 -5.09 6.41
C VAL A 43 11.89 -4.25 5.20
N PHE A 44 10.73 -4.51 4.59
CA PHE A 44 10.25 -3.80 3.41
C PHE A 44 10.25 -2.27 3.56
N GLU A 45 9.90 -1.73 4.73
CA GLU A 45 9.92 -0.29 5.00
C GLU A 45 11.26 0.37 4.61
N LYS A 46 12.39 -0.29 4.90
CA LYS A 46 13.73 0.24 4.62
C LYS A 46 14.06 0.26 3.13
N TYR A 47 13.22 -0.32 2.27
CA TYR A 47 13.41 -0.38 0.82
C TYR A 47 12.30 0.34 0.04
N ALA A 48 11.05 0.21 0.47
CA ALA A 48 9.86 0.65 -0.28
C ALA A 48 9.14 1.88 0.32
N SER A 49 9.54 2.40 1.49
CA SER A 49 9.00 3.68 2.00
C SER A 49 9.41 4.86 1.13
N ASN A 50 8.72 6.00 1.27
CA ASN A 50 9.16 7.23 0.59
C ASN A 50 10.50 7.74 1.15
N ASN A 51 10.71 7.62 2.46
CA ASN A 51 12.00 7.96 3.05
C ASN A 51 13.14 7.12 2.47
N ALA A 52 12.92 5.82 2.20
CA ALA A 52 13.91 4.98 1.52
C ALA A 52 14.21 5.46 0.09
N ARG A 53 13.20 5.95 -0.66
CA ARG A 53 13.38 6.56 -1.98
C ARG A 53 14.29 7.77 -1.90
N GLU A 54 14.01 8.69 -0.98
CA GLU A 54 14.69 9.98 -0.86
C GLU A 54 16.11 9.83 -0.35
N THR A 55 16.30 9.11 0.77
CA THR A 55 17.62 8.91 1.39
C THR A 55 18.59 8.16 0.48
N LYS A 56 18.10 7.18 -0.29
CA LYS A 56 18.90 6.41 -1.26
C LYS A 56 18.90 7.02 -2.66
N LYS A 57 18.33 8.23 -2.81
CA LYS A 57 18.25 8.99 -4.08
C LYS A 57 17.75 8.13 -5.25
N MET A 58 16.73 7.31 -5.02
CA MET A 58 16.20 6.41 -6.02
C MET A 58 15.34 7.16 -7.04
N SER A 59 15.50 6.81 -8.32
CA SER A 59 14.53 7.19 -9.34
C SER A 59 13.18 6.50 -9.09
N TRP A 60 12.10 7.07 -9.63
CA TRP A 60 10.76 6.48 -9.55
C TRP A 60 10.69 5.07 -10.15
N LYS A 61 11.48 4.78 -11.19
CA LYS A 61 11.61 3.44 -11.76
C LYS A 61 12.20 2.44 -10.77
N LYS A 62 13.31 2.82 -10.12
CA LYS A 62 14.00 1.95 -9.16
C LYS A 62 13.14 1.71 -7.92
N TRP A 63 12.60 2.78 -7.34
CA TRP A 63 11.74 2.68 -6.17
C TRP A 63 10.41 1.98 -6.48
N GLY A 64 9.81 2.26 -7.65
CA GLY A 64 8.61 1.58 -8.12
C GLY A 64 8.81 0.06 -8.24
N GLY A 65 10.01 -0.42 -8.59
CA GLY A 65 10.34 -1.84 -8.54
C GLY A 65 10.39 -2.43 -7.13
N GLU A 66 10.92 -1.70 -6.15
CA GLU A 66 10.92 -2.11 -4.74
C GLU A 66 9.49 -2.15 -4.18
N LEU A 67 8.67 -1.12 -4.50
CA LEU A 67 7.26 -1.10 -4.16
C LEU A 67 6.50 -2.23 -4.85
N ASN A 68 6.71 -2.47 -6.14
CA ASN A 68 6.08 -3.58 -6.85
C ASN A 68 6.40 -4.93 -6.21
N THR A 69 7.64 -5.12 -5.77
CA THR A 69 8.06 -6.33 -5.04
C THR A 69 7.28 -6.47 -3.73
N TYR A 70 7.13 -5.37 -2.99
CA TYR A 70 6.34 -5.35 -1.76
C TYR A 70 4.87 -5.69 -2.00
N LEU A 71 4.22 -5.05 -2.98
CA LEU A 71 2.82 -5.29 -3.28
C LEU A 71 2.55 -6.73 -3.74
N ASN A 72 3.44 -7.31 -4.56
CA ASN A 72 3.34 -8.72 -4.94
C ASN A 72 3.59 -9.67 -3.76
N HIS A 73 4.42 -9.29 -2.79
CA HIS A 73 4.58 -10.05 -1.57
C HIS A 73 3.28 -10.07 -0.76
N LEU A 74 2.62 -8.92 -0.60
CA LEU A 74 1.30 -8.86 0.03
C LEU A 74 0.25 -9.66 -0.76
N ASN A 75 0.25 -9.54 -2.09
CA ASN A 75 -0.66 -10.29 -2.95
C ASN A 75 -0.51 -11.79 -2.73
N ARG A 76 0.72 -12.30 -2.66
CA ARG A 76 0.97 -13.72 -2.41
C ARG A 76 0.51 -14.19 -1.02
N LEU A 77 0.65 -13.35 0.00
CA LEU A 77 0.31 -13.73 1.38
C LEU A 77 -1.19 -13.70 1.65
N PHE A 78 -1.90 -12.74 1.05
CA PHE A 78 -3.25 -12.39 1.44
C PHE A 78 -4.27 -12.52 0.31
N SER A 79 -3.84 -12.57 -0.95
CA SER A 79 -4.70 -12.53 -2.14
C SER A 79 -5.82 -11.48 -2.02
N PRO A 80 -5.48 -10.20 -1.74
CA PRO A 80 -6.48 -9.18 -1.47
C PRO A 80 -7.24 -8.81 -2.75
N ASP A 81 -8.50 -8.47 -2.59
CA ASP A 81 -9.35 -7.93 -3.65
C ASP A 81 -8.85 -6.55 -4.10
N MET A 82 -8.30 -5.78 -3.17
CA MET A 82 -7.75 -4.45 -3.46
C MET A 82 -6.58 -4.09 -2.55
N ILE A 83 -5.60 -3.40 -3.11
CA ILE A 83 -4.59 -2.66 -2.36
C ILE A 83 -4.76 -1.16 -2.64
N LEU A 84 -5.06 -0.39 -1.61
CA LEU A 84 -5.15 1.07 -1.67
C LEU A 84 -3.85 1.69 -1.18
N LEU A 85 -3.28 2.60 -1.96
CA LEU A 85 -2.07 3.33 -1.64
C LEU A 85 -2.42 4.74 -1.15
N GLY A 86 -2.02 5.06 0.07
CA GLY A 86 -2.07 6.39 0.66
C GLY A 86 -0.67 6.94 0.95
N GLY A 87 -0.59 7.95 1.81
CA GLY A 87 0.69 8.59 2.14
C GLY A 87 1.05 9.75 1.21
N GLY A 88 2.14 10.45 1.51
CA GLY A 88 2.57 11.63 0.76
C GLY A 88 2.91 11.32 -0.72
N VAL A 89 3.31 10.09 -1.02
CA VAL A 89 3.68 9.69 -2.39
C VAL A 89 2.49 9.40 -3.28
N SER A 90 1.27 9.23 -2.75
CA SER A 90 0.09 8.96 -3.59
C SER A 90 -0.17 10.07 -4.61
N LYS A 91 0.29 11.30 -4.33
CA LYS A 91 0.27 12.45 -5.26
C LYS A 91 1.09 12.24 -6.54
N TYR A 92 2.04 11.31 -6.54
CA TYR A 92 2.93 11.00 -7.65
C TYR A 92 2.55 9.68 -8.35
N TYR A 93 1.32 9.19 -8.14
CA TYR A 93 0.88 7.89 -8.66
C TYR A 93 1.09 7.73 -10.16
N ASP A 94 0.74 8.75 -10.95
CA ASP A 94 0.90 8.73 -12.41
C ASP A 94 2.36 8.56 -12.87
N ILE A 95 3.32 8.86 -11.99
CA ILE A 95 4.75 8.72 -12.28
C ILE A 95 5.20 7.28 -12.09
N PHE A 96 4.76 6.62 -11.01
CA PHE A 96 5.27 5.30 -10.63
C PHE A 96 4.32 4.13 -10.93
N ASN A 97 3.03 4.38 -11.20
CA ASN A 97 2.05 3.32 -11.47
C ASN A 97 2.47 2.40 -12.63
N LYS A 98 3.15 2.94 -13.64
CA LYS A 98 3.71 2.21 -14.79
C LYS A 98 4.81 1.21 -14.43
N HIS A 99 5.28 1.23 -13.19
CA HIS A 99 6.26 0.30 -12.65
C HIS A 99 5.63 -0.76 -11.74
N LEU A 100 4.31 -0.70 -11.56
CA LEU A 100 3.54 -1.65 -10.78
C LEU A 100 2.88 -2.67 -11.72
N ASN A 101 2.97 -3.93 -11.33
CA ASN A 101 2.30 -5.06 -11.95
C ASN A 101 1.98 -6.07 -10.84
N VAL A 102 0.74 -6.07 -10.37
CA VAL A 102 0.24 -6.95 -9.31
C VAL A 102 -0.93 -7.76 -9.89
N PRO A 103 -0.66 -8.94 -10.48
CA PRO A 103 -1.68 -9.69 -11.19
C PRO A 103 -2.85 -10.09 -10.30
N GLY A 104 -4.07 -9.93 -10.81
CA GLY A 104 -5.29 -10.36 -10.13
C GLY A 104 -5.75 -9.47 -8.97
N THR A 105 -5.03 -8.38 -8.66
CA THR A 105 -5.37 -7.46 -7.56
C THR A 105 -5.50 -6.04 -8.09
N ILE A 106 -6.56 -5.35 -7.68
CA ILE A 106 -6.74 -3.94 -8.00
C ILE A 106 -5.78 -3.12 -7.14
N VAL A 107 -4.95 -2.29 -7.78
CA VAL A 107 -4.09 -1.32 -7.09
C VAL A 107 -4.51 0.09 -7.49
N ASP A 108 -4.85 0.93 -6.52
CA ASP A 108 -5.25 2.31 -6.75
C ASP A 108 -4.80 3.21 -5.59
N VAL A 109 -4.95 4.53 -5.74
CA VAL A 109 -4.65 5.50 -4.70
C VAL A 109 -5.89 6.02 -3.99
N SER A 110 -5.75 6.26 -2.69
CA SER A 110 -6.78 6.91 -1.88
C SER A 110 -6.73 8.43 -2.04
N GLU A 111 -7.88 9.04 -2.33
CA GLU A 111 -8.08 10.50 -2.32
C GLU A 111 -8.00 11.07 -0.89
N MET A 112 -8.17 10.21 0.14
CA MET A 112 -8.25 10.59 1.55
C MET A 112 -6.89 10.62 2.26
N LYS A 113 -5.80 10.70 1.48
CA LYS A 113 -4.40 10.83 1.94
C LYS A 113 -3.95 9.73 2.93
N ASN A 114 -3.99 10.01 4.24
CA ASN A 114 -3.29 9.24 5.27
C ASN A 114 -4.22 8.68 6.35
N ASP A 115 -5.51 8.98 6.30
CA ASP A 115 -6.41 8.61 7.40
C ASP A 115 -7.06 7.24 7.14
N ALA A 116 -6.45 6.21 7.73
CA ALA A 116 -6.97 4.85 7.66
C ALA A 116 -8.35 4.71 8.32
N GLY A 117 -8.67 5.53 9.33
CA GLY A 117 -9.98 5.53 9.97
C GLY A 117 -11.07 6.06 9.04
N ILE A 118 -10.79 7.13 8.30
CA ILE A 118 -11.70 7.66 7.28
C ILE A 118 -11.84 6.68 6.12
N VAL A 119 -10.74 6.07 5.65
CA VAL A 119 -10.79 5.03 4.61
C VAL A 119 -11.65 3.86 5.06
N GLY A 120 -11.43 3.37 6.29
CA GLY A 120 -12.22 2.29 6.89
C GLY A 120 -13.70 2.65 7.02
N ALA A 121 -14.02 3.83 7.51
CA ALA A 121 -15.41 4.31 7.59
C ALA A 121 -16.07 4.43 6.21
N ALA A 122 -15.36 4.96 5.22
CA ALA A 122 -15.86 5.05 3.84
C ALA A 122 -16.12 3.67 3.21
N MET A 123 -15.39 2.65 3.64
CA MET A 123 -15.58 1.26 3.26
C MET A 123 -16.68 0.55 4.04
N ALA A 124 -16.85 0.85 5.33
CA ALA A 124 -17.82 0.20 6.22
C ALA A 124 -19.27 0.69 6.01
N VAL A 125 -19.44 1.91 5.48
CA VAL A 125 -20.76 2.58 5.43
C VAL A 125 -21.61 2.16 4.22
N PHE A 126 -21.15 1.27 3.34
CA PHE A 126 -21.94 0.82 2.17
C PHE A 126 -21.69 -0.63 1.77
#